data_AF-A0A2E2TB84-F1
#
_entry.id   AF-A0A2E2TB84-F1
#
_cell.length_a   1.000
_cell.length_b   1.000
_cell.length_c   1.000
_cell.angle_alpha   90.00
_cell.angle_beta   90.00
_cell.angle_gamma   90.00
#
_symmetry.space_group_name_H-M   'P 1'
#
loop_
_entity.id
_entity.type
_entity.pdbx_description
1 polymer ?
#
loop_
_entity_poly.entity_id
_entity_poly.type
_entity_poly.pdbx_seq_one_letter_code
_entity_poly.pdbx_strand_id
1 'polypeptide(L)' 'MPMPEELDEMLAQEQKARKYFQALTPGKQRTLIYLVSNLKSSDARIRKSLGIVEHLSEYEGELDFKLLNEKFKAVNIRFK' A
#
# COMPACT_ATOMS: atom_id res chain seq x y z
N MET A 1 0.60 -5.51 14.97
CA MET A 1 1.75 -5.36 14.06
C MET A 1 2.05 -3.87 13.95
N PRO A 2 3.33 -3.46 14.03
CA PRO A 2 3.71 -2.07 13.84
C PRO A 2 3.51 -1.65 12.38
N MET A 3 3.33 -0.35 12.16
CA MET A 3 3.31 0.26 10.83
C MET A 3 4.71 0.17 10.20
N PRO A 4 4.89 -0.34 8.98
CA PRO A 4 6.17 -0.31 8.28
C PRO A 4 6.56 1.11 7.92
N GLU A 5 7.82 1.45 8.14
CA GLU A 5 8.38 2.78 7.84
C GLU A 5 8.13 3.18 6.38
N GLU A 6 8.37 2.26 5.43
CA GLU A 6 8.18 2.57 4.01
C GLU A 6 6.72 2.93 3.67
N LEU A 7 5.75 2.23 4.28
CA LEU A 7 4.33 2.53 4.04
C LEU A 7 3.93 3.85 4.70
N ASP A 8 4.45 4.13 5.90
CA ASP A 8 4.13 5.35 6.63
C ASP A 8 4.69 6.58 5.90
N GLU A 9 5.93 6.50 5.41
CA GLU A 9 6.53 7.55 4.59
C GLU A 9 5.75 7.82 3.31
N MET A 10 5.31 6.79 2.58
CA MET A 10 4.52 7.00 1.36
C MET A 10 3.16 7.63 1.65
N LEU A 11 2.49 7.24 2.73
CA LEU A 11 1.24 7.86 3.16
C LEU A 11 1.47 9.28 3.70
N ALA A 12 2.61 9.57 4.32
CA ALA A 12 2.95 10.93 4.73
C ALA A 12 3.12 11.86 3.52
N GLN A 13 3.66 11.34 2.41
CA GLN A 13 3.85 12.07 1.15
C GLN A 13 2.54 12.20 0.34
N GLU A 14 1.65 11.21 0.40
CA GLU A 14 0.36 11.22 -0.32
C GLU A 14 -0.82 11.36 0.68
N GLN A 15 -1.28 12.61 0.86
CA GLN A 15 -2.38 12.94 1.79
C GLN A 15 -3.73 12.32 1.42
N LYS A 16 -4.05 12.17 0.13
CA LYS A 16 -5.30 11.57 -0.36
C LYS A 16 -5.34 10.08 0.01
N ALA A 17 -4.30 9.32 -0.30
CA ALA A 17 -4.10 7.94 0.09
C ALA A 17 -4.13 7.76 1.61
N ARG A 18 -3.47 8.64 2.37
CA ARG A 18 -3.49 8.60 3.84
C ARG A 18 -4.89 8.73 4.40
N LYS A 19 -5.67 9.69 3.89
CA LYS A 19 -7.07 9.87 4.28
C LYS A 19 -7.87 8.60 4.01
N TYR A 20 -7.72 8.00 2.83
CA TYR A 20 -8.42 6.77 2.50
C TYR A 20 -7.97 5.58 3.34
N PHE A 21 -6.67 5.42 3.56
CA PHE A 21 -6.13 4.38 4.42
C PHE A 21 -6.71 4.46 5.84
N GLN A 22 -6.76 5.65 6.42
CA GLN A 22 -7.33 5.89 7.75
C GLN A 22 -8.85 5.63 7.81
N ALA A 23 -9.57 5.83 6.69
CA ALA A 23 -11.00 5.54 6.59
C ALA A 23 -11.31 4.04 6.43
N LEU A 24 -10.33 3.20 6.09
CA LEU A 24 -10.52 1.75 6.01
C LEU A 24 -10.86 1.15 7.37
N THR A 25 -11.56 0.02 7.36
CA THR A 25 -11.78 -0.74 8.59
C THR A 25 -10.45 -1.21 9.19
N PRO A 26 -10.35 -1.36 10.52
CA PRO A 26 -9.12 -1.82 11.17
C PRO A 26 -8.63 -3.20 10.69
N GLY A 27 -9.51 -4.02 10.11
CA GLY A 27 -9.15 -5.28 9.46
C GLY A 27 -8.42 -5.06 8.15
N LYS A 28 -8.97 -4.21 7.27
CA LYS A 28 -8.35 -3.86 5.98
C LYS A 28 -7.00 -3.16 6.17
N GLN A 29 -6.90 -2.23 7.13
CA GLN A 29 -5.61 -1.60 7.48
C GLN A 29 -4.57 -2.64 7.91
N ARG A 30 -4.95 -3.57 8.80
CA ARG A 30 -4.05 -4.66 9.24
C ARG A 30 -3.59 -5.54 8.09
N THR A 31 -4.47 -5.86 7.15
CA THR A 31 -4.11 -6.64 5.97
C THR A 31 -3.06 -5.91 5.13
N LEU A 32 -3.26 -4.61 4.84
CA LEU A 32 -2.30 -3.81 4.07
C LEU A 32 -0.95 -3.69 4.77
N ILE A 33 -0.95 -3.43 6.08
CA ILE A 33 0.25 -3.43 6.92
C ILE A 33 0.98 -4.77 6.81
N TYR A 34 0.28 -5.88 6.98
CA TYR A 34 0.86 -7.22 6.90
C TYR A 34 1.49 -7.51 5.53
N LEU A 35 0.83 -7.12 4.44
CA LEU A 35 1.36 -7.32 3.08
C LEU A 35 2.72 -6.65 2.87
N VAL A 36 2.97 -5.53 3.53
CA VAL A 36 4.26 -4.83 3.49
C VAL A 36 5.23 -5.44 4.53
N SER A 37 4.80 -5.61 5.79
CA SER A 37 5.65 -6.13 6.87
C SER A 37 6.23 -7.51 6.58
N ASN A 38 5.53 -8.36 5.83
CA ASN A 38 5.98 -9.72 5.53
C ASN A 38 7.12 -9.79 4.48
N LEU A 39 7.49 -8.66 3.87
CA LEU A 39 8.56 -8.62 2.87
C LEU A 39 9.93 -8.37 3.52
N LYS A 40 10.92 -9.12 3.05
CA LYS A 40 12.28 -9.16 3.64
C LYS A 40 13.13 -7.94 3.25
N SER A 41 13.07 -7.49 2.00
CA SER A 41 13.88 -6.37 1.51
C SER A 41 13.12 -5.05 1.61
N SER A 42 13.84 -3.97 1.93
CA SER A 42 13.29 -2.62 1.95
C SER A 42 12.77 -2.21 0.56
N ASP A 43 13.51 -2.50 -0.51
CA ASP A 43 13.05 -2.24 -1.89
C ASP A 43 11.70 -2.91 -2.21
N ALA A 44 11.49 -4.17 -1.77
CA ALA A 44 10.21 -4.83 -1.94
C ALA A 44 9.09 -4.18 -1.11
N ARG A 45 9.41 -3.70 0.11
CA ARG A 45 8.46 -2.94 0.94
C ARG A 45 8.10 -1.59 0.32
N ILE A 46 9.05 -0.88 -0.29
CA ILE A 46 8.82 0.36 -1.04
C ILE A 46 7.86 0.10 -2.20
N ARG A 47 8.18 -0.87 -3.07
CA ARG A 47 7.31 -1.23 -4.21
C ARG A 47 5.91 -1.64 -3.77
N LYS A 48 5.81 -2.42 -2.69
CA LYS A 48 4.52 -2.86 -2.15
C LYS A 48 3.72 -1.68 -1.61
N SER A 49 4.36 -0.79 -0.85
CA SER A 49 3.74 0.42 -0.29
C SER A 49 3.23 1.34 -1.39
N LEU A 50 4.03 1.53 -2.44
CA LEU A 50 3.68 2.33 -3.60
C LEU A 50 2.43 1.82 -4.31
N GLY A 51 2.34 0.50 -4.53
CA GLY A 51 1.14 -0.08 -5.11
C GLY A 51 -0.11 0.09 -4.24
N ILE A 52 0.03 0.09 -2.90
CA ILE A 52 -1.08 0.37 -1.98
C ILE A 52 -1.52 1.84 -2.10
N VAL A 53 -0.57 2.76 -2.07
CA VAL A 53 -0.84 4.22 -2.15
C VAL A 53 -1.47 4.59 -3.49
N GLU A 54 -0.91 4.11 -4.60
CA GLU A 54 -1.48 4.33 -5.95
C GLU A 54 -2.90 3.76 -6.03
N HIS A 55 -3.13 2.53 -5.56
CA HIS A 55 -4.48 1.92 -5.55
C HIS A 55 -5.48 2.74 -4.74
N LEU A 56 -5.15 3.10 -3.50
CA LEU A 56 -6.06 3.87 -2.66
C LEU A 56 -6.37 5.25 -3.25
N SER A 57 -5.40 5.88 -3.92
CA SER A 57 -5.58 7.18 -4.54
C SER A 57 -6.45 7.13 -5.80
N GLU A 58 -6.25 6.09 -6.64
CA GLU A 58 -6.98 5.88 -7.89
C GLU A 58 -8.43 5.46 -7.67
N TYR A 59 -8.66 4.58 -6.69
CA TYR A 59 -9.99 4.02 -6.40
C TYR A 59 -10.68 4.70 -5.22
N GLU A 60 -10.20 5.86 -4.80
CA GLU A 60 -10.81 6.69 -3.76
C GLU A 60 -11.08 5.95 -2.43
N GLY A 61 -10.17 5.05 -2.06
CA GLY A 61 -10.27 4.21 -0.87
C GLY A 61 -11.08 2.94 -1.03
N GLU A 62 -11.65 2.67 -2.21
CA GLU A 62 -12.25 1.39 -2.51
C GLU A 62 -11.17 0.31 -2.65
N LEU A 63 -11.07 -0.53 -1.62
CA LEU A 63 -10.08 -1.59 -1.58
C LEU A 63 -10.58 -2.86 -2.27
N ASP A 64 -10.31 -2.96 -3.57
CA ASP A 64 -10.44 -4.18 -4.37
C ASP A 64 -9.09 -4.92 -4.44
N PHE A 65 -9.03 -6.13 -3.88
CA PHE A 65 -7.79 -6.91 -3.82
C PHE A 65 -7.34 -7.47 -5.18
N LYS A 66 -8.24 -7.65 -6.14
CA LYS A 66 -7.88 -8.12 -7.48
C LYS A 66 -7.15 -7.00 -8.21
N LEU A 67 -7.70 -5.79 -8.21
CA LEU A 67 -7.09 -4.61 -8.80
C LEU A 67 -5.79 -4.23 -8.10
N LEU A 68 -5.75 -4.32 -6.76
CA LEU A 68 -4.53 -4.10 -5.99
C LEU A 68 -3.41 -5.06 -6.38
N ASN A 69 -3.72 -6.34 -6.63
CA ASN A 69 -2.72 -7.31 -7.08
C ASN A 69 -2.20 -7.01 -8.49
N GLU A 70 -3.06 -6.55 -9.40
CA GLU A 70 -2.61 -6.08 -10.71
C GLU A 70 -1.71 -4.84 -10.59
N LYS A 71 -2.04 -3.92 -9.68
CA LYS A 71 -1.18 -2.76 -9.36
C LYS A 71 0.20 -3.20 -8.87
N PHE A 72 0.27 -4.20 -7.98
CA PHE A 72 1.55 -4.75 -7.53
C PHE A 72 2.38 -5.34 -8.68
N LYS A 73 1.77 -6.03 -9.63
CA LYS A 73 2.48 -6.55 -10.80
C LYS A 73 3.01 -5.40 -11.67
N ALA A 74 2.17 -4.39 -11.93
CA ALA A 74 2.55 -3.23 -12.72
C ALA A 74 3.72 -2.46 -12.10
N VAL A 75 3.68 -2.21 -10.79
CA VAL A 75 4.78 -1.57 -10.06
C VAL A 75 6.05 -2.42 -10.15
N ASN A 76 5.96 -3.73 -9.93
CA ASN A 76 7.13 -4.60 -10.02
C ASN A 76 7.78 -4.58 -11.41
N ILE A 77 6.98 -4.54 -12.47
CA ILE A 77 7.48 -4.41 -13.86
C ILE A 77 8.13 -3.05 -14.08
N ARG A 78 7.55 -1.96 -13.54
CA ARG A 78 8.07 -0.58 -13.68
C ARG A 78 9.49 -0.42 -13.13
N PHE A 79 9.83 -1.17 -12.09
CA PHE A 79 11.13 -1.10 -11.41
C PHE A 79 11.98 -2.37 -11.62
N LYS A 80 11.65 -3.18 -12.63
CA LYS A 80 12.44 -4.35 -13.04
C LYS A 80 13.58 -3.92 -13.95
#